data_AF-A0A939ZMV4-F1
#
_entry.id   AF-A0A939ZMV4-F1
#
_cell.length_a   1.000
_cell.length_b   1.000
_cell.length_c   1.000
_cell.angle_alpha   90.00
_cell.angle_beta   90.00
_cell.angle_gamma   90.00
#
_symmetry.space_group_name_H-M   'P 1'
#
loop_
_entity.id
_entity.type
_entity.pdbx_description
1 polymer ?
#
loop_
_entity_poly.entity_id
_entity_poly.type
_entity_poly.pdbx_seq_one_letter_code
_entity_poly.pdbx_strand_id
1 'polypeptide(L)'
;MADSKVKVSYVNEPIVISNYKKAKAQKIIGGILTGFFAFGVCAVIAGQIEVKHLPLYIVCLLPSAYLLWCGIRTGGLVSRVQKYNEVIAKDRDGIVTPEELGKAVGKPPIKAIEEVDKMFRKGYFHNCSLQNGRNPGVVIDEALDGEKGIGFVDAVCKNCGATAHVRAGGRIKCPSCGGIVYGKYKE
;
A
#
# COMPACT_ATOMS: atom_id res chain seq x y z
N MET A 1 -25.82 10.54 16.70
CA MET A 1 -24.63 11.31 16.26
C MET A 1 -23.70 10.31 15.59
N ALA A 2 -23.67 10.32 14.26
CA ALA A 2 -22.92 9.35 13.47
C ALA A 2 -21.43 9.69 13.55
N ASP A 3 -20.68 8.81 14.21
CA ASP A 3 -19.24 8.85 14.38
C ASP A 3 -18.57 8.87 13.00
N SER A 4 -18.11 10.06 12.58
CA SER A 4 -17.40 10.23 11.31
C SER A 4 -16.06 9.53 11.45
N LYS A 5 -15.99 8.25 11.06
CA LYS A 5 -14.75 7.47 11.00
C LYS A 5 -13.72 8.24 10.17
N VAL A 6 -12.81 8.93 10.84
CA VAL A 6 -11.63 9.54 10.22
C VAL A 6 -10.89 8.41 9.52
N LYS A 7 -10.85 8.45 8.19
CA LYS A 7 -10.19 7.44 7.38
C LYS A 7 -8.68 7.68 7.47
N VAL A 8 -8.04 7.06 8.44
CA VAL A 8 -6.59 7.15 8.63
C VAL A 8 -5.88 6.55 7.41
N SER A 9 -4.98 7.32 6.81
CA SER A 9 -4.19 6.93 5.66
C SER A 9 -2.72 7.08 6.01
N TYR A 10 -1.96 5.98 5.97
CA TYR A 10 -0.51 5.97 6.17
C TYR A 10 0.24 6.03 4.84
N VAL A 11 -0.48 6.34 3.75
CA VAL A 11 0.06 6.42 2.40
C VAL A 11 0.35 7.86 2.04
N ASN A 12 1.52 8.11 1.45
CA ASN A 12 1.82 9.40 0.86
C ASN A 12 0.92 9.63 -0.37
N GLU A 13 -0.23 10.26 -0.14
CA GLU A 13 -1.25 10.47 -1.17
C GLU A 13 -0.73 11.21 -2.40
N PRO A 14 0.08 12.29 -2.28
CA PRO A 14 0.69 12.95 -3.43
C PRO A 14 1.47 11.98 -4.34
N ILE A 15 2.31 11.11 -3.74
CA ILE A 15 3.12 10.14 -4.48
C ILE A 15 2.23 9.06 -5.11
N VAL A 16 1.22 8.58 -4.40
CA VAL A 16 0.30 7.57 -4.92
C VAL A 16 -0.59 8.12 -6.03
N ILE A 17 -1.16 9.30 -5.88
CA ILE A 17 -2.00 9.94 -6.90
C ILE A 17 -1.18 10.23 -8.15
N SER A 18 0.05 10.76 -8.00
CA SER A 18 0.96 11.02 -9.12
C SER A 18 1.29 9.74 -9.88
N ASN A 19 1.69 8.67 -9.17
CA ASN A 19 2.01 7.38 -9.78
C ASN A 19 0.77 6.70 -10.38
N TYR A 20 -0.40 6.85 -9.77
CA TYR A 20 -1.66 6.34 -10.31
C TYR A 20 -2.02 7.01 -11.63
N LYS A 21 -1.95 8.35 -11.68
CA LYS A 21 -2.19 9.13 -12.91
C LYS A 21 -1.20 8.74 -14.01
N LYS A 22 0.10 8.67 -13.68
CA LYS A 22 1.14 8.21 -14.62
C LYS A 22 0.87 6.79 -15.14
N ALA A 23 0.56 5.85 -14.25
CA ALA A 23 0.25 4.47 -14.63
C ALA A 23 -1.00 4.37 -15.50
N LYS A 24 -2.04 5.17 -15.22
CA LYS A 24 -3.26 5.22 -16.03
C LYS A 24 -2.97 5.76 -17.44
N ALA A 25 -2.23 6.86 -17.54
CA ALA A 25 -1.82 7.43 -18.83
C ALA A 25 -0.96 6.44 -19.64
N GLN A 26 0.05 5.83 -19.03
CA GLN A 26 0.92 4.84 -19.68
C GLN A 26 0.14 3.61 -20.16
N LYS A 27 -0.83 3.12 -19.39
CA LYS A 27 -1.69 2.01 -19.81
C LYS A 27 -2.56 2.36 -21.01
N ILE A 28 -3.16 3.55 -21.04
CA ILE A 28 -4.02 3.99 -22.15
C ILE A 28 -3.18 4.20 -23.40
N ILE A 29 -2.14 5.04 -23.33
CA ILE A 29 -1.27 5.37 -24.46
C ILE A 29 -0.56 4.11 -24.97
N GLY A 30 0.03 3.34 -24.05
CA GLY A 30 0.72 2.08 -24.38
C GLY A 30 -0.23 1.04 -24.96
N GLY A 31 -1.45 0.93 -24.45
CA GLY A 31 -2.48 0.02 -24.96
C GLY A 31 -2.87 0.34 -26.40
N ILE A 32 -3.15 1.62 -26.69
CA ILE A 32 -3.50 2.09 -28.03
C ILE A 32 -2.35 1.84 -29.01
N LEU A 33 -1.14 2.25 -28.66
CA LEU A 33 0.04 2.08 -29.54
C LEU A 33 0.36 0.59 -29.76
N THR A 34 0.38 -0.21 -28.70
CA THR A 34 0.66 -1.65 -28.81
C THR A 34 -0.40 -2.33 -29.66
N GLY A 35 -1.67 -1.99 -29.49
CA GLY A 35 -2.77 -2.52 -30.31
C GLY A 35 -2.61 -2.15 -31.78
N PHE A 36 -2.30 -0.88 -32.08
CA PHE A 36 -2.09 -0.41 -33.45
C PHE A 36 -0.91 -1.11 -34.15
N PHE A 37 0.24 -1.21 -33.49
CA PHE A 37 1.42 -1.85 -34.09
C PHE A 37 1.27 -3.38 -34.17
N ALA A 38 0.63 -4.02 -33.18
CA ALA A 38 0.32 -5.44 -33.23
C ALA A 38 -0.64 -5.77 -34.38
N PHE A 39 -1.66 -4.94 -34.58
CA PHE A 39 -2.55 -5.06 -35.73
C PHE A 39 -1.79 -4.92 -37.06
N GLY A 40 -0.86 -3.97 -37.16
CA GLY A 40 0.02 -3.82 -38.32
C GLY A 40 0.86 -5.06 -38.61
N VAL A 41 1.44 -5.70 -37.59
CA VAL A 41 2.15 -6.99 -37.76
C VAL A 41 1.21 -8.07 -38.26
N CYS A 42 0.02 -8.22 -37.68
CA CYS A 42 -0.98 -9.19 -38.14
C CYS A 42 -1.42 -8.93 -39.59
N ALA A 43 -1.59 -7.67 -40.00
CA ALA A 43 -1.96 -7.30 -41.36
C ALA A 43 -0.86 -7.64 -42.38
N VAL A 44 0.42 -7.51 -42.01
CA VAL A 44 1.54 -7.99 -42.85
C VAL A 44 1.53 -9.51 -42.97
N ILE A 45 1.32 -10.25 -41.87
CA ILE A 45 1.24 -11.73 -41.89
C ILE A 45 0.06 -12.21 -42.74
N ALA A 46 -1.07 -11.50 -42.70
CA ALA A 46 -2.27 -11.78 -43.49
C ALA A 46 -2.15 -11.35 -44.96
N GLY A 47 -1.00 -10.82 -45.40
CA GLY A 47 -0.76 -10.38 -46.77
C GLY A 47 -1.51 -9.11 -47.19
N GLN A 48 -2.08 -8.36 -46.24
CA GLN A 48 -2.78 -7.09 -46.51
C GLN A 48 -1.81 -5.91 -46.68
N ILE A 49 -0.58 -6.04 -46.18
CA ILE A 49 0.47 -5.03 -46.23
C ILE A 49 1.76 -5.68 -46.73
N GLU A 50 2.54 -4.95 -47.52
CA GLU A 50 3.83 -5.44 -48.01
C GLU A 50 4.80 -5.77 -46.87
N VAL A 51 5.48 -6.92 -47.00
CA VAL A 51 6.45 -7.44 -46.01
C VAL A 51 7.62 -6.48 -45.73
N LYS A 52 7.92 -5.56 -46.65
CA LYS A 52 8.95 -4.52 -46.46
C LYS A 52 8.66 -3.59 -45.27
N HIS A 53 7.39 -3.47 -44.85
CA HIS A 53 7.00 -2.65 -43.70
C HIS A 53 7.07 -3.40 -42.36
N LEU A 54 7.30 -4.72 -42.37
CA LEU A 54 7.38 -5.54 -41.17
C LEU A 54 8.41 -5.02 -40.13
N PRO A 55 9.65 -4.62 -40.52
CA PRO A 55 10.64 -4.15 -39.56
C PRO A 55 10.18 -2.90 -38.81
N LEU A 56 9.48 -1.98 -39.49
CA LEU A 56 8.95 -0.76 -38.89
C LEU A 56 7.92 -1.08 -37.79
N TYR A 57 6.96 -1.97 -38.09
CA TYR A 57 5.95 -2.38 -37.12
C TYR A 57 6.57 -3.05 -35.88
N ILE A 58 7.58 -3.91 -36.06
CA ILE A 58 8.28 -4.57 -34.96
C ILE A 58 9.05 -3.56 -34.11
N VAL A 59 9.82 -2.66 -34.74
CA VAL A 59 10.62 -1.64 -34.03
C VAL A 59 9.71 -0.71 -33.21
N CYS A 60 8.51 -0.38 -33.68
CA CYS A 60 7.55 0.43 -32.94
C CYS A 60 6.74 -0.37 -31.90
N LEU A 61 6.55 -1.68 -32.11
CA LEU A 61 5.85 -2.55 -31.17
C LEU A 61 6.61 -2.75 -29.86
N LEU A 62 7.93 -2.89 -29.92
CA LEU A 62 8.77 -3.10 -28.72
C LEU A 62 8.65 -1.96 -27.67
N PRO A 63 8.87 -0.67 -28.01
CA PRO A 63 8.76 0.42 -27.04
C PRO A 63 7.32 0.66 -26.58
N SER A 64 6.32 0.43 -27.44
CA SER A 64 4.90 0.57 -27.04
C SER A 64 4.48 -0.52 -26.06
N ALA A 65 4.89 -1.78 -26.28
CA ALA A 65 4.68 -2.88 -25.35
C ALA A 65 5.41 -2.63 -24.02
N TYR A 66 6.63 -2.10 -24.06
CA TYR A 66 7.38 -1.71 -22.87
C TYR A 66 6.67 -0.62 -22.06
N LEU A 67 6.14 0.42 -22.73
CA LEU A 67 5.36 1.48 -22.09
C LEU A 67 4.11 0.92 -21.40
N LEU A 68 3.38 0.03 -22.08
CA LEU A 68 2.20 -0.64 -21.53
C LEU A 68 2.56 -1.48 -20.31
N TRP A 69 3.63 -2.27 -20.39
CA TRP A 69 4.14 -3.07 -19.28
C TRP A 69 4.49 -2.21 -18.06
N CYS A 70 5.18 -1.09 -18.25
CA CYS A 70 5.49 -0.12 -17.19
C CYS A 70 4.23 0.43 -16.51
N GLY A 71 3.20 0.76 -17.30
CA GLY A 71 1.91 1.23 -16.79
C GLY A 71 1.19 0.16 -15.96
N ILE A 72 1.17 -1.10 -16.42
CA ILE A 72 0.58 -2.23 -15.69
C ILE A 72 1.31 -2.45 -14.37
N ARG A 73 2.65 -2.51 -14.39
CA ARG A 73 3.48 -2.75 -13.21
C ARG A 73 3.31 -1.66 -12.14
N THR A 74 3.30 -0.39 -12.57
CA THR A 74 3.12 0.76 -11.67
C THR A 74 1.72 0.79 -11.08
N GLY A 75 0.69 0.51 -11.90
CA GLY A 75 -0.69 0.40 -11.41
C GLY A 75 -0.88 -0.73 -10.39
N GLY A 76 -0.26 -1.89 -10.65
CA GLY A 76 -0.26 -3.00 -9.71
C GLY A 76 0.50 -2.71 -8.41
N LEU A 77 1.54 -1.86 -8.45
CA LEU A 77 2.22 -1.41 -7.24
C LEU A 77 1.31 -0.52 -6.38
N VAL A 78 0.67 0.49 -6.99
CA VAL A 78 -0.25 1.40 -6.29
C VAL A 78 -1.41 0.65 -5.64
N SER A 79 -2.01 -0.31 -6.36
CA SER A 79 -3.10 -1.13 -5.79
C SER A 79 -2.64 -1.95 -4.59
N ARG A 80 -1.40 -2.47 -4.61
CA ARG A 80 -0.85 -3.23 -3.48
C ARG A 80 -0.53 -2.32 -2.28
N VAL A 81 0.00 -1.12 -2.51
CA VAL A 81 0.18 -0.10 -1.46
C VAL A 81 -1.15 0.18 -0.75
N GLN A 82 -2.23 0.35 -1.50
CA GLN A 82 -3.56 0.58 -0.93
C GLN A 82 -4.05 -0.60 -0.09
N LYS A 83 -3.86 -1.85 -0.56
CA LYS A 83 -4.20 -3.05 0.22
C LYS A 83 -3.43 -3.15 1.53
N TYR A 84 -2.12 -2.87 1.51
CA TYR A 84 -1.32 -2.85 2.73
C TYR A 84 -1.76 -1.73 3.68
N ASN A 85 -2.08 -0.54 3.15
CA ASN A 85 -2.62 0.56 3.95
C ASN A 85 -3.93 0.21 4.64
N GLU A 86 -4.82 -0.56 4.01
CA GLU A 86 -6.05 -1.00 4.67
C GLU A 86 -5.79 -1.90 5.88
N VAL A 87 -4.71 -2.68 5.87
CA VAL A 87 -4.30 -3.50 7.02
C VAL A 87 -3.74 -2.61 8.12
N ILE A 88 -2.80 -1.74 7.76
CA ILE A 88 -2.14 -0.81 8.70
C ILE A 88 -3.18 0.13 9.35
N ALA A 89 -4.17 0.60 8.58
CA ALA A 89 -5.26 1.43 9.07
C ALA A 89 -6.19 0.71 10.04
N LYS A 90 -6.38 -0.60 9.87
CA LYS A 90 -7.26 -1.43 10.72
C LYS A 90 -6.55 -1.95 11.97
N ASP A 91 -5.22 -1.82 12.03
CA ASP A 91 -4.45 -2.31 13.15
C ASP A 91 -4.77 -1.58 14.45
N ARG A 92 -4.74 -2.33 15.56
CA ARG A 92 -5.12 -1.87 16.90
C ARG A 92 -3.94 -1.80 17.86
N ASP A 93 -2.92 -2.60 17.61
CA ASP A 93 -1.84 -2.86 18.57
C ASP A 93 -0.59 -2.01 18.25
N GLY A 94 -0.59 -1.27 17.14
CA GLY A 94 0.47 -0.35 16.75
C GLY A 94 1.60 -0.98 15.95
N ILE A 95 1.55 -2.31 15.79
CA ILE A 95 2.55 -3.13 15.13
C ILE A 95 1.82 -4.10 14.24
N VAL A 96 2.04 -3.99 12.93
CA VAL A 96 1.50 -4.93 11.95
C VAL A 96 2.52 -6.01 11.67
N THR A 97 2.13 -7.25 11.96
CA THR A 97 3.00 -8.41 11.80
C THR A 97 3.11 -8.87 10.34
N PRO A 98 4.19 -9.59 9.96
CA PRO A 98 4.35 -10.16 8.63
C PRO A 98 3.21 -11.11 8.27
N GLU A 99 2.65 -11.81 9.25
CA GLU A 99 1.54 -12.74 9.10
C GLU A 99 0.26 -12.01 8.68
N GLU A 100 -0.03 -10.85 9.30
CA GLU A 100 -1.19 -10.02 8.97
C GLU A 100 -1.06 -9.38 7.59
N LEU A 101 0.13 -8.87 7.27
CA LEU A 101 0.46 -8.33 5.95
C LEU A 101 0.32 -9.42 4.87
N GLY A 102 0.85 -10.61 5.12
CA GLY A 102 0.77 -11.75 4.22
C GLY A 102 -0.66 -12.21 3.99
N LYS A 103 -1.47 -12.32 5.06
CA LYS A 103 -2.87 -12.72 5.00
C LYS A 103 -3.72 -11.76 4.17
N ALA A 104 -3.47 -10.46 4.26
CA ALA A 104 -4.23 -9.46 3.52
C ALA A 104 -3.99 -9.46 2.01
N VAL A 105 -2.80 -9.89 1.58
CA VAL A 105 -2.40 -9.88 0.17
C VAL A 105 -2.31 -11.30 -0.42
N GLY A 106 -2.58 -12.33 0.38
CA GLY A 106 -2.51 -13.74 -0.02
C GLY A 106 -1.08 -14.18 -0.34
N LYS A 107 -0.09 -13.67 0.40
CA LYS A 107 1.33 -13.93 0.18
C LYS A 107 2.00 -14.54 1.41
N PRO A 108 3.09 -15.30 1.21
CA PRO A 108 3.95 -15.70 2.32
C PRO A 108 4.43 -14.48 3.12
N PRO A 109 4.47 -14.54 4.46
CA PRO A 109 4.85 -13.41 5.33
C PRO A 109 6.17 -12.74 4.93
N ILE A 110 7.19 -13.55 4.60
CA ILE A 110 8.51 -13.07 4.15
C ILE A 110 8.41 -12.28 2.83
N LYS A 111 7.58 -12.72 1.89
CA LYS A 111 7.40 -11.99 0.62
C LYS A 111 6.61 -10.69 0.82
N ALA A 112 5.70 -10.67 1.80
CA ALA A 112 4.95 -9.47 2.14
C ALA A 112 5.86 -8.40 2.76
N ILE A 113 6.72 -8.79 3.71
CA ILE A 113 7.66 -7.83 4.34
C ILE A 113 8.66 -7.27 3.33
N GLU A 114 9.24 -8.10 2.45
CA GLU A 114 10.14 -7.64 1.38
C GLU A 114 9.46 -6.66 0.41
N GLU A 115 8.18 -6.89 0.14
CA GLU A 115 7.41 -6.02 -0.74
C GLU A 115 7.12 -4.68 -0.09
N VAL A 116 6.74 -4.70 1.19
CA VAL A 116 6.51 -3.52 2.01
C VAL A 116 7.81 -2.72 2.18
N ASP A 117 8.96 -3.36 2.41
CA ASP A 117 10.29 -2.72 2.43
C ASP A 117 10.57 -1.96 1.13
N LYS A 118 10.30 -2.58 -0.02
CA LYS A 118 10.43 -1.92 -1.33
C LYS A 118 9.50 -0.72 -1.49
N MET A 119 8.34 -0.72 -0.84
CA MET A 119 7.40 0.41 -0.85
C MET A 119 7.87 1.53 0.08
N PHE A 120 8.40 1.20 1.26
CA PHE A 120 9.03 2.16 2.18
C PHE A 120 10.20 2.89 1.54
N ARG A 121 11.13 2.15 0.93
CA ARG A 121 12.29 2.73 0.21
C ARG A 121 11.90 3.66 -0.95
N LYS A 122 10.68 3.50 -1.48
CA LYS A 122 10.12 4.34 -2.54
C LYS A 122 9.28 5.51 -2.02
N GLY A 123 9.15 5.67 -0.70
CA GLY A 123 8.41 6.76 -0.07
C GLY A 123 6.88 6.63 -0.19
N TYR A 124 6.34 5.44 -0.44
CA TYR A 124 4.88 5.26 -0.54
C TYR A 124 4.17 5.38 0.81
N PHE A 125 4.89 5.14 1.90
CA PHE A 125 4.37 5.21 3.25
C PHE A 125 4.93 6.43 3.98
N HIS A 126 4.13 6.98 4.88
CA HIS A 126 4.51 8.00 5.86
C HIS A 126 3.90 7.61 7.20
N ASN A 127 4.40 8.20 8.29
CA ASN A 127 3.82 8.05 9.62
C ASN A 127 3.87 6.61 10.16
N CYS A 128 4.74 5.79 9.58
CA CYS A 128 5.06 4.43 9.96
C CYS A 128 6.49 4.11 9.51
N SER A 129 7.14 3.19 10.22
CA SER A 129 8.46 2.68 9.94
C SER A 129 8.43 1.17 9.78
N LEU A 130 9.43 0.65 9.07
CA LEU A 130 9.65 -0.77 8.98
C LEU A 130 10.70 -1.17 10.02
N GLN A 131 10.30 -1.98 11.00
CA GLN A 131 11.24 -2.62 11.90
C GLN A 131 11.79 -3.88 11.21
N ASN A 132 13.10 -3.89 11.00
CA ASN A 132 13.83 -5.02 10.44
C ASN A 132 14.62 -5.71 11.58
N GLY A 133 14.57 -7.05 11.68
CA GLY A 133 15.32 -7.78 12.70
C GLY A 133 14.61 -9.01 13.23
N ARG A 134 14.69 -9.23 14.56
CA ARG A 134 14.19 -10.44 15.23
C ARG A 134 12.65 -10.56 15.18
N ASN A 135 11.96 -9.43 15.18
CA ASN A 135 10.51 -9.30 14.98
C ASN A 135 10.26 -8.30 13.84
N PRO A 136 10.31 -8.73 12.57
CA PRO A 136 10.07 -7.82 11.46
C PRO A 136 8.61 -7.39 11.44
N GLY A 137 8.31 -6.11 11.19
CA GLY A 137 6.94 -5.61 11.23
C GLY A 137 6.86 -4.13 10.88
N VAL A 138 5.65 -3.66 10.57
CA VAL A 138 5.41 -2.23 10.34
C VAL A 138 4.98 -1.61 11.67
N VAL A 139 5.77 -0.67 12.16
CA VAL A 139 5.49 0.10 13.36
C VAL A 139 4.88 1.43 12.94
N ILE A 140 3.83 1.88 13.61
CA ILE A 140 3.19 3.16 13.30
C ILE A 140 3.90 4.26 14.11
N ASP A 141 4.62 5.16 13.42
CA ASP A 141 5.52 6.15 14.02
C ASP A 141 4.75 7.39 14.52
N GLU A 142 3.73 7.85 13.80
CA GLU A 142 2.85 8.95 14.27
C GLU A 142 1.63 8.41 15.01
N ALA A 143 1.91 7.70 16.09
CA ALA A 143 0.99 7.70 17.22
C ALA A 143 1.38 8.82 18.21
N LEU A 144 1.62 10.02 17.68
CA LEU A 144 1.91 11.23 18.44
C LEU A 144 0.70 11.64 19.28
N ASP A 145 0.96 11.91 20.57
CA ASP A 145 0.03 12.54 21.50
C ASP A 145 -0.34 13.95 20.97
N GLY A 146 -1.52 14.13 20.37
CA GLY A 146 -2.04 15.46 19.96
C GLY A 146 -2.85 15.53 18.65
N GLU A 147 -3.43 16.71 18.41
CA GLU A 147 -4.61 17.04 17.55
C GLU A 147 -4.65 16.58 16.08
N LYS A 148 -3.60 15.95 15.54
CA LYS A 148 -3.61 15.47 14.13
C LYS A 148 -3.21 14.00 13.95
N GLY A 149 -2.92 13.29 15.04
CA GLY A 149 -2.71 11.84 15.07
C GLY A 149 -3.55 11.21 16.17
N ILE A 150 -4.05 9.99 15.95
CA ILE A 150 -4.72 9.24 17.03
C ILE A 150 -3.60 8.65 17.90
N GLY A 151 -3.03 9.48 18.78
CA GLY A 151 -1.89 9.15 19.62
C GLY A 151 -2.12 7.94 20.53
N PHE A 152 -1.05 7.27 20.95
CA PHE A 152 -1.13 6.33 22.06
C PHE A 152 -1.28 7.13 23.35
N VAL A 153 -2.29 6.78 24.15
CA VAL A 153 -2.54 7.34 25.47
C VAL A 153 -2.22 6.30 26.54
N ASP A 154 -1.62 6.75 27.62
CA ASP A 154 -1.52 5.95 28.84
C ASP A 154 -2.89 5.88 29.51
N ALA A 155 -3.49 4.71 29.48
CA ALA A 155 -4.75 4.44 30.13
C ALA A 155 -4.54 3.52 31.33
N VAL A 156 -5.08 3.94 32.48
CA VAL A 156 -5.03 3.16 33.71
C VAL A 156 -6.11 2.08 33.67
N CYS A 157 -5.71 0.82 33.89
CA CYS A 157 -6.63 -0.30 33.98
C CYS A 157 -7.53 -0.15 35.21
N LYS A 158 -8.85 -0.08 35.01
CA LYS A 158 -9.82 0.00 36.11
C LYS A 158 -9.83 -1.22 37.04
N ASN A 159 -9.31 -2.37 36.58
CA ASN A 159 -9.36 -3.62 37.33
C ASN A 159 -8.12 -3.85 38.21
N CYS A 160 -6.95 -3.38 37.81
CA CYS A 160 -5.69 -3.61 38.56
C CYS A 160 -4.84 -2.37 38.79
N GLY A 161 -5.23 -1.20 38.28
CA GLY A 161 -4.47 0.03 38.42
C GLY A 161 -3.19 0.12 37.57
N ALA A 162 -2.83 -0.92 36.81
CA ALA A 162 -1.69 -0.88 35.91
C ALA A 162 -1.93 0.10 34.75
N THR A 163 -0.93 0.91 34.44
CA THR A 163 -0.90 1.73 33.22
C THR A 163 -0.62 0.85 32.01
N ALA A 164 -1.38 1.09 30.94
CA ALA A 164 -1.15 0.45 29.66
C ALA A 164 -1.17 1.49 28.55
N HIS A 165 -0.22 1.42 27.63
CA HIS A 165 -0.21 2.24 26.42
C HIS A 165 -1.28 1.72 25.45
N VAL A 166 -2.30 2.54 25.19
CA VAL A 166 -3.46 2.18 24.35
C VAL A 166 -3.66 3.24 23.29
N ARG A 167 -4.00 2.87 22.06
CA ARG A 167 -4.38 3.85 21.04
C ARG A 167 -5.57 4.69 21.53
N ALA A 168 -5.55 6.01 21.34
CA ALA A 168 -6.69 6.86 21.66
C ALA A 168 -7.95 6.38 20.92
N GLY A 169 -9.07 6.26 21.63
CA GLY A 169 -10.31 5.64 21.13
C GLY A 169 -10.26 4.11 20.99
N GLY A 170 -9.15 3.46 21.32
CA GLY A 170 -8.94 2.02 21.25
C GLY A 170 -9.21 1.28 22.56
N ARG A 171 -9.18 -0.07 22.49
CA ARG A 171 -9.24 -0.95 23.65
C ARG A 171 -8.22 -2.07 23.55
N ILE A 172 -7.52 -2.36 24.64
CA ILE A 172 -6.60 -3.51 24.75
C ILE A 172 -6.91 -4.33 26.00
N LYS A 173 -6.37 -5.55 26.06
CA LYS A 173 -6.32 -6.32 27.31
C LYS A 173 -5.13 -5.85 28.14
N CYS A 174 -5.37 -5.62 29.42
CA CYS A 174 -4.34 -5.24 30.36
C CYS A 174 -3.28 -6.36 30.45
N PRO A 175 -1.99 -6.04 30.30
CA PRO A 175 -0.93 -7.05 30.37
C PRO A 175 -0.79 -7.67 31.77
N SER A 176 -1.29 -7.01 32.81
CA SER A 176 -1.17 -7.49 34.20
C SER A 176 -2.33 -8.37 34.66
N CYS A 177 -3.57 -8.05 34.30
CA CYS A 177 -4.76 -8.76 34.79
C CYS A 177 -5.72 -9.26 33.71
N GLY A 178 -5.42 -9.00 32.43
CA GLY A 178 -6.28 -9.38 31.30
C GLY A 178 -7.58 -8.56 31.16
N GLY A 179 -7.86 -7.62 32.07
CA GLY A 179 -9.04 -6.75 32.01
C GLY A 179 -9.01 -5.76 30.84
N ILE A 180 -10.16 -5.27 30.39
CA ILE A 180 -10.22 -4.34 29.24
C ILE A 180 -9.83 -2.92 29.67
N VAL A 181 -8.86 -2.33 28.96
CA VAL A 181 -8.40 -0.95 29.13
C VAL A 181 -8.83 -0.13 27.92
N TYR A 182 -9.35 1.07 28.14
CA TYR A 182 -9.82 1.98 27.09
C TYR A 182 -8.91 3.21 27.01
N GLY A 183 -8.37 3.48 25.84
CA GLY A 183 -7.65 4.73 25.58
C GLY A 183 -8.66 5.86 25.35
N LYS A 184 -8.74 6.83 26.26
CA LYS A 184 -9.57 8.03 26.07
C LYS A 184 -8.77 9.08 25.30
N TYR A 185 -9.42 9.83 24.43
CA TYR A 185 -8.84 11.05 23.87
C TYR A 185 -8.50 12.01 25.03
N LYS A 186 -7.32 12.63 25.00
CA LYS A 186 -7.07 13.81 25.84
C LYS A 186 -7.97 14.93 25.29
N GLU A 187 -8.90 15.39 26.12
CA GLU A 187 -9.70 16.59 25.86
C GLU A 187 -8.85 17.85 25.92
#